data_AF-A0A7S3WPN3-F1
#
_entry.id   AF-A0A7S3WPN3-F1
#
_cell.length_a   1.000
_cell.length_b   1.000
_cell.length_c   1.000
_cell.angle_alpha   90.00
_cell.angle_beta   90.00
_cell.angle_gamma   90.00
#
_symmetry.space_group_name_H-M   'P 1'
#
loop_
_entity.id
_entity.type
_entity.pdbx_description
1 polymer ?
#
loop_
_entity_poly.entity_id
_entity_poly.type
_entity_poly.pdbx_seq_one_letter_code
_entity_poly.pdbx_strand_id
1 'polypeptide(L)'
;PGEVPPHVLLPKELKPLVRNFLIAESILNYGHPQTIEENVAALGEPDLYGVSAGEVHELPANRYTGRPGLRVEVFGADHKGIPAVGYGLFRQVRRLKPEFESQKHRIGEMMRENPNLEVTAIHRDRTLFYSGDTTIRLLEKHADEILQYKVILHECTFMGSPSRDLDEYALERGHTHYAQIHPFVCAAPETTFILCHWSIRYSREEVYEYFDEQFGGVPRNVVLWVQ
;
A
#
# COMPACT_ATOMS: atom_id res chain seq x y z
N PRO A 1 -13.74 -17.40 -23.30
CA PRO A 1 -14.09 -16.32 -22.34
C PRO A 1 -12.98 -15.27 -22.36
N GLY A 2 -13.27 -14.07 -22.88
CA GLY A 2 -12.26 -13.00 -22.91
C GLY A 2 -11.80 -12.66 -21.50
N GLU A 3 -10.50 -12.52 -21.30
CA GLU A 3 -9.97 -12.05 -20.02
C GLU A 3 -10.52 -10.65 -19.74
N VAL A 4 -10.99 -10.44 -18.51
CA VAL A 4 -11.48 -9.12 -18.09
C VAL A 4 -10.24 -8.23 -17.91
N PRO A 5 -10.11 -7.10 -18.63
CA PRO A 5 -8.86 -6.33 -18.68
C PRO A 5 -8.48 -5.83 -17.28
N PRO A 6 -7.20 -5.85 -16.86
CA PRO A 6 -6.80 -5.45 -15.52
C PRO A 6 -7.35 -4.09 -15.10
N HIS A 7 -7.89 -3.99 -13.89
CA HIS A 7 -8.31 -2.71 -13.31
C HIS A 7 -7.12 -2.08 -12.58
N VAL A 8 -6.57 -0.99 -13.13
CA VAL A 8 -5.31 -0.41 -12.67
C VAL A 8 -5.57 0.90 -11.93
N LEU A 9 -5.12 0.95 -10.67
CA LEU A 9 -5.07 2.19 -9.90
C LEU A 9 -3.67 2.80 -10.05
N LEU A 10 -3.60 4.12 -10.26
CA LEU A 10 -2.35 4.85 -10.46
C LEU A 10 -2.51 6.33 -10.09
N PRO A 11 -1.43 7.07 -9.80
CA PRO A 11 -1.50 8.52 -9.62
C PRO A 11 -2.24 9.19 -10.78
N LYS A 12 -3.21 10.04 -10.45
CA LYS A 12 -4.12 10.66 -11.42
C LYS A 12 -3.40 11.38 -12.55
N GLU A 13 -2.29 12.03 -12.22
CA GLU A 13 -1.42 12.77 -13.14
C GLU A 13 -0.77 11.86 -14.19
N LEU A 14 -0.52 10.59 -13.86
CA LEU A 14 0.12 9.62 -14.75
C LEU A 14 -0.86 8.92 -15.69
N LYS A 15 -2.17 9.06 -15.46
CA LYS A 15 -3.19 8.37 -16.25
C LYS A 15 -3.07 8.57 -17.77
N PRO A 16 -2.87 9.80 -18.30
CA PRO A 16 -2.70 9.98 -19.75
C PRO A 16 -1.46 9.29 -20.30
N LEU A 17 -0.35 9.33 -19.56
CA LEU A 17 0.91 8.72 -19.96
C LEU A 17 0.80 7.18 -20.03
N VAL A 18 0.26 6.58 -18.96
CA VAL A 18 0.05 5.12 -18.90
C VAL A 18 -0.95 4.65 -19.95
N ARG A 19 -2.02 5.42 -20.20
CA ARG A 19 -2.96 5.12 -21.29
C ARG A 19 -2.26 5.05 -22.63
N ASN A 20 -1.48 6.08 -22.98
CA ASN A 20 -0.80 6.14 -24.26
C ASN A 20 0.22 5.00 -24.42
N PHE A 21 0.94 4.67 -23.35
CA PHE A 21 1.87 3.54 -23.32
C PHE A 21 1.16 2.21 -23.61
N LEU A 22 0.07 1.91 -22.90
CA LEU A 22 -0.67 0.65 -23.06
C LEU A 22 -1.30 0.52 -24.45
N ILE A 23 -1.82 1.61 -25.03
CA ILE A 23 -2.36 1.59 -26.40
C ILE A 23 -1.25 1.34 -27.41
N ALA A 24 -0.11 2.02 -27.29
CA ALA A 24 1.02 1.82 -28.20
C ALA A 24 1.54 0.37 -28.13
N GLU A 25 1.66 -0.18 -26.92
CA GLU A 25 2.09 -1.57 -26.68
C GLU A 25 1.10 -2.57 -27.31
N SER A 26 -0.20 -2.36 -27.11
CA SER A 26 -1.28 -3.12 -27.75
C SER A 26 -1.17 -3.12 -29.28
N ILE A 27 -1.01 -1.95 -29.91
CA ILE A 27 -0.88 -1.85 -31.37
C ILE A 27 0.32 -2.65 -31.88
N LEU A 28 1.46 -2.56 -31.18
CA LEU A 28 2.68 -3.27 -31.54
C LEU A 28 2.55 -4.79 -31.37
N ASN A 29 1.80 -5.25 -30.37
CA ASN A 29 1.59 -6.68 -30.10
C ASN A 29 0.57 -7.35 -31.01
N TYR A 30 -0.54 -6.69 -31.33
CA TYR A 30 -1.66 -7.29 -32.08
C TYR A 30 -1.54 -7.15 -33.62
N GLY A 31 -0.48 -6.51 -34.11
CA GLY A 31 0.16 -6.93 -35.37
C GLY A 31 -0.38 -6.35 -36.69
N HIS A 32 -1.14 -5.26 -36.68
CA HIS A 32 -1.45 -4.52 -37.91
C HIS A 32 -1.26 -3.01 -37.72
N PRO A 33 -0.77 -2.27 -38.74
CA PRO A 33 -0.77 -0.82 -38.70
C PRO A 33 -2.22 -0.33 -38.57
N GLN A 34 -2.57 0.15 -37.39
CA GLN A 34 -3.89 0.66 -37.04
C GLN A 34 -3.73 1.95 -36.24
N THR A 35 -4.70 2.84 -36.33
CA THR A 35 -4.70 4.06 -35.52
C THR A 35 -5.04 3.75 -34.05
N ILE A 36 -4.84 4.73 -33.18
CA ILE A 36 -5.27 4.64 -31.78
C ILE A 36 -6.78 4.40 -31.69
N GLU A 37 -7.56 5.08 -32.53
CA GLU A 37 -9.02 4.99 -32.56
C GLU A 37 -9.47 3.59 -33.00
N GLU A 38 -8.83 3.01 -34.02
CA GLU A 38 -9.12 1.66 -34.49
C GLU A 38 -8.79 0.61 -33.41
N ASN A 39 -7.65 0.75 -32.72
CA ASN A 39 -7.26 -0.15 -31.65
C ASN A 39 -8.25 -0.08 -30.46
N VAL A 40 -8.60 1.13 -30.03
CA VAL A 40 -9.56 1.35 -28.93
C VAL A 40 -10.96 0.87 -29.34
N ALA A 41 -11.38 1.03 -30.59
CA ALA A 41 -12.65 0.49 -31.06
C ALA A 41 -12.68 -1.04 -31.04
N ALA A 42 -11.55 -1.70 -31.31
CA ALA A 42 -11.44 -3.14 -31.35
C ALA A 42 -11.30 -3.79 -29.96
N LEU A 43 -10.47 -3.21 -29.09
CA LEU A 43 -10.07 -3.80 -27.81
C LEU A 43 -10.67 -3.11 -26.58
N GLY A 44 -11.27 -1.93 -26.76
CA GLY A 44 -11.74 -1.08 -25.68
C GLY A 44 -10.65 -0.19 -25.08
N GLU A 45 -11.07 0.73 -24.21
CA GLU A 45 -10.16 1.54 -23.41
C GLU A 45 -9.51 0.71 -22.28
N PRO A 46 -8.22 0.92 -21.98
CA PRO A 46 -7.62 0.38 -20.77
C PRO A 46 -8.38 0.83 -19.52
N ASP A 47 -8.68 -0.10 -18.61
CA ASP A 47 -9.40 0.16 -17.37
C ASP A 47 -8.46 0.82 -16.32
N LEU A 48 -8.27 2.13 -16.49
CA LEU A 48 -7.38 2.96 -15.67
C LEU A 48 -8.17 3.88 -14.73
N TYR A 49 -7.87 3.81 -13.44
CA TYR A 49 -8.43 4.68 -12.41
C TYR A 49 -7.34 5.56 -11.79
N GLY A 50 -7.40 6.86 -12.10
CA GLY A 50 -6.48 7.85 -11.55
C GLY A 50 -6.87 8.24 -10.14
N VAL A 51 -5.99 8.05 -9.17
CA VAL A 51 -6.23 8.31 -7.75
C VAL A 51 -5.47 9.52 -7.22
N SER A 52 -6.00 10.11 -6.16
CA SER A 52 -5.37 11.19 -5.39
C SER A 52 -5.24 10.80 -3.91
N ALA A 53 -4.30 11.42 -3.19
CA ALA A 53 -4.14 11.22 -1.75
C ALA A 53 -5.44 11.51 -0.98
N GLY A 54 -5.77 10.66 -0.01
CA GLY A 54 -7.00 10.74 0.79
C GLY A 54 -8.22 10.08 0.14
N GLU A 55 -8.14 9.67 -1.14
CA GLU A 55 -9.22 8.95 -1.78
C GLU A 55 -9.34 7.51 -1.26
N VAL A 56 -10.57 6.99 -1.29
CA VAL A 56 -10.88 5.59 -1.02
C VAL A 56 -11.60 5.00 -2.23
N HIS A 57 -11.04 3.95 -2.79
CA HIS A 57 -11.58 3.23 -3.94
C HIS A 57 -12.07 1.85 -3.51
N GLU A 58 -13.31 1.51 -3.87
CA GLU A 58 -13.84 0.17 -3.66
C GLU A 58 -13.48 -0.73 -4.84
N LEU A 59 -12.79 -1.85 -4.56
CA LEU A 59 -12.40 -2.79 -5.61
C LEU A 59 -13.64 -3.55 -6.08
N PRO A 60 -13.88 -3.66 -7.41
CA PRO A 60 -15.05 -4.36 -7.91
C PRO A 60 -14.96 -5.85 -7.58
N ALA A 61 -16.01 -6.41 -6.98
CA ALA A 61 -15.99 -7.77 -6.43
C ALA A 61 -15.77 -8.88 -7.48
N ASN A 62 -16.04 -8.61 -8.76
CA ASN A 62 -15.77 -9.51 -9.87
C ASN A 62 -14.30 -9.50 -10.34
N ARG A 63 -13.44 -8.68 -9.72
CA ARG A 63 -12.01 -8.51 -10.08
C ARG A 63 -11.05 -9.27 -9.17
N TYR A 64 -11.55 -9.92 -8.12
CA TYR A 64 -10.72 -10.67 -7.18
C TYR A 64 -11.49 -11.82 -6.55
N THR A 65 -10.75 -12.82 -6.06
CA THR A 65 -11.31 -13.93 -5.29
C THR A 65 -11.37 -13.59 -3.80
N GLY A 66 -12.38 -14.09 -3.10
CA GLY A 66 -12.54 -13.95 -1.65
C GLY A 66 -13.75 -13.11 -1.26
N ARG A 67 -13.77 -12.62 -0.02
CA ARG A 67 -14.91 -11.87 0.53
C ARG A 67 -15.08 -10.54 -0.23
N PRO A 68 -16.29 -10.09 -0.60
CA PRO A 68 -16.49 -8.78 -1.24
C PRO A 68 -16.31 -7.60 -0.27
N GLY A 69 -16.22 -6.38 -0.80
CA GLY A 69 -16.09 -5.14 -0.04
C GLY A 69 -14.65 -4.77 0.34
N LEU A 70 -13.68 -5.16 -0.49
CA LEU A 70 -12.28 -4.76 -0.34
C LEU A 70 -12.11 -3.33 -0.84
N ARG A 71 -11.41 -2.50 -0.07
CA ARG A 71 -11.18 -1.09 -0.38
C ARG A 71 -9.70 -0.77 -0.34
N VAL A 72 -9.32 0.20 -1.16
CA VAL A 72 -7.98 0.79 -1.23
C VAL A 72 -8.10 2.24 -0.79
N GLU A 73 -7.45 2.62 0.30
CA GLU A 73 -7.21 4.04 0.60
C GLU A 73 -5.84 4.45 0.06
N VAL A 74 -5.72 5.72 -0.31
CA VAL A 74 -4.56 6.24 -1.02
C VAL A 74 -3.85 7.27 -0.17
N PHE A 75 -2.54 7.14 -0.04
CA PHE A 75 -1.68 8.04 0.71
C PHE A 75 -0.75 8.78 -0.26
N GLY A 76 -0.57 10.09 -0.08
CA GLY A 76 0.39 10.83 -0.88
C GLY A 76 1.81 10.44 -0.48
N ALA A 77 2.63 10.02 -1.46
CA ALA A 77 4.02 9.63 -1.24
C ALA A 77 4.96 10.64 -1.90
N ASP A 78 6.10 10.88 -1.26
CA ASP A 78 7.12 11.80 -1.75
C ASP A 78 8.18 10.99 -2.50
N HIS A 79 8.25 11.12 -3.82
CA HIS A 79 9.28 10.48 -4.64
C HIS A 79 9.85 11.45 -5.69
N LYS A 80 11.11 11.26 -6.08
CA LYS A 80 11.84 12.22 -6.91
C LYS A 80 11.38 12.15 -8.36
N GLY A 81 10.84 13.25 -8.86
CA GLY A 81 10.64 13.47 -10.30
C GLY A 81 9.40 12.83 -10.92
N ILE A 82 8.59 12.09 -10.16
CA ILE A 82 7.34 11.51 -10.63
C ILE A 82 6.29 11.46 -9.50
N PRO A 83 5.00 11.73 -9.79
CA PRO A 83 3.92 11.54 -8.83
C PRO A 83 3.90 10.11 -8.27
N ALA A 84 3.80 9.98 -6.95
CA ALA A 84 3.80 8.70 -6.25
C ALA A 84 2.71 8.67 -5.19
N VAL A 85 2.17 7.48 -4.93
CA VAL A 85 1.18 7.23 -3.88
C VAL A 85 1.44 5.88 -3.21
N GLY A 86 1.14 5.80 -1.93
CA GLY A 86 1.02 4.54 -1.19
C GLY A 86 -0.43 4.04 -1.16
N TYR A 87 -0.61 2.74 -1.03
CA TYR A 87 -1.90 2.07 -1.06
C TYR A 87 -2.15 1.26 0.21
N GLY A 88 -3.27 1.55 0.87
CA GLY A 88 -3.73 0.83 2.05
C GLY A 88 -4.95 -0.03 1.75
N LEU A 89 -4.82 -1.34 1.90
CA LEU A 89 -5.87 -2.32 1.64
C LEU A 89 -6.65 -2.68 2.91
N PHE A 90 -7.96 -2.43 2.94
CA PHE A 90 -8.78 -2.66 4.12
C PHE A 90 -10.21 -3.10 3.78
N ARG A 91 -10.93 -3.59 4.80
CA ARG A 91 -12.38 -3.83 4.75
C ARG A 91 -13.10 -3.03 5.82
N GLN A 92 -14.27 -2.52 5.48
CA GLN A 92 -15.15 -1.91 6.47
C GLN A 92 -15.98 -3.00 7.15
N VAL A 93 -15.83 -3.15 8.47
CA VAL A 93 -16.58 -4.13 9.27
C VAL A 93 -17.32 -3.43 10.39
N ARG A 94 -18.51 -3.93 10.75
CA ARG A 94 -19.19 -3.50 11.98
C ARG A 94 -18.78 -4.43 13.12
N ARG A 95 -18.31 -3.86 14.22
CA ARG A 95 -17.99 -4.61 15.45
C ARG A 95 -18.82 -4.07 16.60
N LEU A 96 -19.06 -4.92 17.59
CA LEU A 96 -19.71 -4.49 18.82
C LEU A 96 -18.87 -3.41 19.51
N LYS A 97 -19.51 -2.35 20.01
CA LYS A 97 -18.76 -1.32 20.76
C LYS A 97 -18.29 -1.91 22.09
N PRO A 98 -17.07 -1.58 22.57
CA PRO A 98 -16.48 -2.20 23.76
C PRO A 98 -17.37 -2.14 25.00
N GLU A 99 -18.12 -1.06 25.19
CA GLU A 99 -19.05 -0.87 26.31
C GLU A 99 -20.18 -1.92 26.36
N PHE A 100 -20.50 -2.57 25.24
CA PHE A 100 -21.53 -3.61 25.17
C PHE A 100 -20.96 -5.05 25.23
N GLU A 101 -19.65 -5.26 25.26
CA GLU A 101 -19.05 -6.60 25.19
C GLU A 101 -19.47 -7.48 26.39
N SER A 102 -19.51 -6.90 27.59
CA SER A 102 -19.96 -7.59 28.81
C SER A 102 -21.48 -7.92 28.79
N GLN A 103 -22.25 -7.20 27.98
CA GLN A 103 -23.71 -7.31 27.87
C GLN A 103 -24.15 -7.96 26.55
N LYS A 104 -23.23 -8.65 25.86
CA LYS A 104 -23.50 -9.24 24.54
C LYS A 104 -24.74 -10.12 24.47
N HIS A 105 -25.03 -10.85 25.54
CA HIS A 105 -26.22 -11.71 25.66
C HIS A 105 -27.55 -10.93 25.77
N ARG A 106 -27.51 -9.64 26.15
CA ARG A 106 -28.68 -8.77 26.34
C ARG A 106 -28.92 -7.81 25.18
N ILE A 107 -28.04 -7.76 24.18
CA ILE A 107 -28.15 -6.80 23.06
C ILE A 107 -29.53 -6.85 22.39
N GLY A 108 -30.07 -8.05 22.15
CA GLY A 108 -31.39 -8.20 21.53
C GLY A 108 -32.56 -7.72 22.40
N GLU A 109 -32.41 -7.70 23.73
CA GLU A 109 -33.36 -7.05 24.64
C GLU A 109 -33.18 -5.53 24.60
N MET A 110 -31.96 -5.03 24.74
CA MET A 110 -31.64 -3.60 24.74
C MET A 110 -32.05 -2.90 23.44
N MET A 111 -31.91 -3.56 22.28
CA MET A 111 -32.36 -3.02 20.99
C MET A 111 -33.88 -3.05 20.83
N ARG A 112 -34.60 -3.97 21.51
CA ARG A 112 -36.07 -3.95 21.54
C ARG A 112 -36.60 -2.83 22.44
N GLU A 113 -35.93 -2.60 23.57
CA GLU A 113 -36.25 -1.50 24.50
C GLU A 113 -35.89 -0.13 23.93
N ASN A 114 -34.79 -0.04 23.17
CA ASN A 114 -34.35 1.17 22.49
C ASN A 114 -33.95 0.87 21.03
N PRO A 115 -34.89 0.97 20.08
CA PRO A 115 -34.64 0.69 18.65
C PRO A 115 -33.56 1.56 17.99
N ASN A 116 -33.25 2.73 18.56
CA ASN A 116 -32.21 3.63 18.05
C ASN A 116 -30.83 3.39 18.69
N LEU A 117 -30.71 2.37 19.54
CA LEU A 117 -29.46 2.06 20.22
C LEU A 117 -28.42 1.51 19.22
N GLU A 118 -27.39 2.31 18.94
CA GLU A 118 -26.26 1.88 18.15
C GLU A 118 -25.27 1.07 18.99
N VAL A 119 -25.43 -0.25 18.97
CA VAL A 119 -24.55 -1.18 19.70
C VAL A 119 -23.24 -1.49 18.95
N THR A 120 -23.16 -1.16 17.66
CA THR A 120 -21.97 -1.45 16.84
C THR A 120 -21.31 -0.18 16.33
N ALA A 121 -19.99 -0.22 16.14
CA ALA A 121 -19.20 0.81 15.47
C ALA A 121 -18.60 0.28 14.17
N ILE A 122 -18.32 1.20 13.25
CA ILE A 122 -17.60 0.90 12.02
C ILE A 122 -16.10 0.85 12.33
N HIS A 123 -15.45 -0.25 11.95
CA HIS A 123 -14.01 -0.43 12.03
C HIS A 123 -13.42 -0.72 10.66
N ARG A 124 -12.19 -0.25 10.42
CA ARG A 124 -11.39 -0.63 9.26
C ARG A 124 -10.53 -1.84 9.65
N ASP A 125 -10.83 -2.99 9.09
CA ASP A 125 -9.96 -4.17 9.16
C ASP A 125 -8.85 -3.98 8.13
N ARG A 126 -7.75 -3.36 8.57
CA ARG A 126 -6.59 -2.98 7.77
C ARG A 126 -5.67 -4.19 7.59
N THR A 127 -5.43 -4.59 6.34
CA THR A 127 -4.70 -5.83 6.03
C THR A 127 -3.27 -5.56 5.58
N LEU A 128 -3.10 -4.81 4.50
CA LEU A 128 -1.80 -4.56 3.88
C LEU A 128 -1.68 -3.08 3.54
N PHE A 129 -0.58 -2.47 3.92
CA PHE A 129 -0.13 -1.19 3.37
C PHE A 129 1.06 -1.43 2.44
N TYR A 130 1.07 -0.80 1.28
CA TYR A 130 2.18 -0.80 0.33
C TYR A 130 2.59 0.63 0.05
N SER A 131 3.82 1.01 0.34
CA SER A 131 4.25 2.41 0.18
C SER A 131 4.53 2.81 -1.27
N GLY A 132 4.96 1.87 -2.10
CA GLY A 132 5.77 2.21 -3.28
C GLY A 132 7.10 2.87 -2.87
N ASP A 133 7.81 3.42 -3.86
CA ASP A 133 9.02 4.21 -3.63
C ASP A 133 8.65 5.56 -3.00
N THR A 134 9.33 5.93 -1.92
CA THR A 134 8.98 7.12 -1.14
C THR A 134 10.11 7.53 -0.20
N THR A 135 10.02 8.73 0.36
CA THR A 135 10.84 9.13 1.50
C THR A 135 10.19 8.75 2.83
N ILE A 136 10.95 8.84 3.93
CA ILE A 136 10.47 8.54 5.29
C ILE A 136 9.30 9.43 5.73
N ARG A 137 9.14 10.60 5.10
CA ARG A 137 8.06 11.57 5.38
C ARG A 137 6.66 10.96 5.29
N LEU A 138 6.48 9.95 4.44
CA LEU A 138 5.21 9.21 4.36
C LEU A 138 4.84 8.59 5.70
N LEU A 139 5.78 7.89 6.34
CA LEU A 139 5.57 7.30 7.66
C LEU A 139 5.49 8.38 8.75
N GLU A 140 6.35 9.39 8.73
CA GLU A 140 6.31 10.49 9.72
C GLU A 140 4.95 11.21 9.74
N LYS A 141 4.35 11.41 8.57
CA LYS A 141 3.07 12.11 8.42
C LYS A 141 1.86 11.24 8.76
N HIS A 142 1.92 9.94 8.45
CA HIS A 142 0.78 9.03 8.50
C HIS A 142 0.96 7.84 9.45
N ALA A 143 1.91 7.90 10.39
CA ALA A 143 2.22 6.82 11.32
C ALA A 143 0.98 6.28 12.04
N ASP A 144 0.15 7.18 12.57
CA ASP A 144 -1.06 6.82 13.33
C ASP A 144 -2.06 5.98 12.51
N GLU A 145 -2.05 6.12 11.18
CA GLU A 145 -2.94 5.41 10.25
C GLU A 145 -2.27 4.16 9.68
N ILE A 146 -1.00 4.30 9.25
CA ILE A 146 -0.24 3.23 8.59
C ILE A 146 0.14 2.13 9.57
N LEU A 147 0.50 2.47 10.81
CA LEU A 147 0.90 1.46 11.81
C LEU A 147 -0.28 0.59 12.29
N GLN A 148 -1.52 0.94 11.96
CA GLN A 148 -2.70 0.11 12.23
C GLN A 148 -2.85 -1.06 11.23
N TYR A 149 -2.03 -1.12 10.17
CA TYR A 149 -2.04 -2.22 9.23
C TYR A 149 -1.34 -3.46 9.79
N LYS A 150 -1.88 -4.65 9.52
CA LYS A 150 -1.25 -5.93 9.95
C LYS A 150 0.09 -6.17 9.26
N VAL A 151 0.18 -5.77 7.99
CA VAL A 151 1.39 -5.90 7.16
C VAL A 151 1.69 -4.55 6.50
N ILE A 152 2.94 -4.13 6.57
CA ILE A 152 3.48 -2.94 5.88
C ILE A 152 4.58 -3.43 4.95
N LEU A 153 4.33 -3.39 3.64
CA LEU A 153 5.34 -3.55 2.60
C LEU A 153 5.92 -2.16 2.29
N HIS A 154 7.16 -1.92 2.70
CA HIS A 154 7.81 -0.63 2.59
C HIS A 154 9.13 -0.74 1.83
N GLU A 155 9.39 0.25 0.98
CA GLU A 155 10.69 0.38 0.34
C GLU A 155 11.79 0.65 1.39
N CYS A 156 12.97 0.08 1.17
CA CYS A 156 14.16 0.30 1.96
C CYS A 156 15.37 0.26 1.02
N THR A 157 15.65 1.39 0.39
CA THR A 157 16.68 1.46 -0.66
C THR A 157 18.10 1.45 -0.10
N PHE A 158 18.34 2.10 1.03
CA PHE A 158 19.68 2.23 1.62
C PHE A 158 19.81 1.62 3.03
N MET A 159 21.04 1.36 3.45
CA MET A 159 21.40 0.89 4.78
C MET A 159 22.73 1.52 5.19
N GLY A 160 22.94 1.68 6.49
CA GLY A 160 24.12 2.35 7.04
C GLY A 160 23.84 2.88 8.44
N SER A 161 24.89 3.25 9.15
CA SER A 161 24.74 3.85 10.47
C SER A 161 23.93 5.15 10.40
N PRO A 162 23.01 5.40 11.36
CA PRO A 162 22.21 6.61 11.39
C PRO A 162 23.11 7.85 11.36
N SER A 163 22.93 8.71 10.35
CA SER A 163 23.69 9.95 10.21
C SER A 163 22.89 10.93 9.36
N ARG A 164 23.14 12.22 9.59
CA ARG A 164 22.51 13.29 8.82
C ARG A 164 22.81 13.20 7.32
N ASP A 165 24.03 12.82 6.95
CA ASP A 165 24.43 12.69 5.55
C ASP A 165 23.65 11.56 4.86
N LEU A 166 23.39 10.44 5.56
CA LEU A 166 22.58 9.35 5.04
C LEU A 166 21.10 9.75 4.91
N ASP A 167 20.57 10.48 5.89
CA ASP A 167 19.20 11.01 5.85
C ASP A 167 19.00 11.94 4.65
N GLU A 168 19.91 12.90 4.46
CA GLU A 168 19.90 13.85 3.34
C GLU A 168 20.07 13.12 2.00
N TYR A 169 20.98 12.14 1.92
CA TYR A 169 21.20 11.34 0.71
C TYR A 169 19.96 10.54 0.28
N ALA A 170 19.27 9.91 1.24
CA ALA A 170 18.04 9.17 0.97
C ALA A 170 16.92 10.10 0.52
N LEU A 171 16.73 11.22 1.24
CA LEU A 171 15.74 12.23 0.92
C LEU A 171 15.95 12.85 -0.47
N GLU A 172 17.18 13.21 -0.82
CA GLU A 172 17.51 13.81 -2.11
C GLU A 172 17.23 12.87 -3.28
N ARG A 173 17.32 11.56 -3.05
CA ARG A 173 17.00 10.53 -4.05
C ARG A 173 15.54 10.09 -4.02
N GLY A 174 14.75 10.58 -3.07
CA GLY A 174 13.33 10.23 -2.95
C GLY A 174 13.11 8.82 -2.39
N HIS A 175 14.00 8.37 -1.50
CA HIS A 175 14.01 7.02 -0.94
C HIS A 175 14.17 7.00 0.58
N THR A 176 14.11 5.81 1.18
CA THR A 176 14.36 5.59 2.62
C THR A 176 15.64 4.78 2.86
N HIS A 177 16.04 4.73 4.13
CA HIS A 177 17.02 3.76 4.62
C HIS A 177 16.55 3.07 5.89
N TYR A 178 17.11 1.89 6.21
CA TYR A 178 16.58 1.10 7.33
C TYR A 178 16.60 1.83 8.67
N ALA A 179 17.67 2.57 8.99
CA ALA A 179 17.76 3.31 10.25
C ALA A 179 16.62 4.35 10.45
N GLN A 180 16.06 4.91 9.37
CA GLN A 180 14.87 5.76 9.42
C GLN A 180 13.59 4.99 9.74
N ILE A 181 13.49 3.75 9.25
CA ILE A 181 12.31 2.89 9.40
C ILE A 181 12.30 2.20 10.78
N HIS A 182 13.48 1.89 11.33
CA HIS A 182 13.65 1.14 12.57
C HIS A 182 12.79 1.66 13.76
N PRO A 183 12.69 2.98 14.04
CA PRO A 183 11.81 3.49 15.08
C PRO A 183 10.34 3.07 14.92
N PHE A 184 9.82 3.01 13.69
CA PHE A 184 8.45 2.59 13.40
C PHE A 184 8.26 1.08 13.58
N VAL A 185 9.29 0.29 13.23
CA VAL A 185 9.33 -1.16 13.49
C VAL A 185 9.24 -1.45 14.99
N CYS A 186 9.99 -0.70 15.80
CA CYS A 186 9.96 -0.82 17.26
C CYS A 186 8.61 -0.38 17.85
N ALA A 187 8.00 0.67 17.31
CA ALA A 187 6.72 1.21 17.77
C ALA A 187 5.53 0.28 17.50
N ALA A 188 5.63 -0.60 16.49
CA ALA A 188 4.56 -1.51 16.08
C ALA A 188 5.02 -2.99 16.09
N PRO A 189 5.27 -3.58 17.27
CA PRO A 189 5.86 -4.93 17.40
C PRO A 189 4.96 -6.07 16.93
N GLU A 190 3.68 -5.80 16.70
CA GLU A 190 2.67 -6.76 16.19
C GLU A 190 2.41 -6.58 14.68
N THR A 191 2.98 -5.54 14.08
CA THR A 191 2.89 -5.27 12.64
C THR A 191 4.06 -5.91 11.92
N THR A 192 3.79 -6.67 10.87
CA THR A 192 4.84 -7.26 10.02
C THR A 192 5.32 -6.24 9.00
N PHE A 193 6.58 -5.85 9.07
CA PHE A 193 7.24 -5.01 8.07
C PHE A 193 7.94 -5.90 7.04
N ILE A 194 7.53 -5.82 5.79
CA ILE A 194 8.25 -6.44 4.68
C ILE A 194 9.07 -5.34 4.02
N LEU A 195 10.39 -5.46 4.03
CA LEU A 195 11.30 -4.48 3.47
C LEU A 195 11.82 -4.93 2.11
N CYS A 196 11.54 -4.12 1.08
CA CYS A 196 11.86 -4.41 -0.31
C CYS A 196 12.62 -3.24 -0.98
N HIS A 197 12.84 -3.32 -2.29
CA HIS A 197 13.47 -2.25 -3.08
C HIS A 197 14.92 -1.92 -2.65
N TRP A 198 15.68 -2.93 -2.24
CA TRP A 198 17.09 -2.78 -1.89
C TRP A 198 17.90 -2.27 -3.09
N SER A 199 18.81 -1.33 -2.86
CA SER A 199 19.75 -0.90 -3.90
C SER A 199 20.57 -2.09 -4.39
N ILE A 200 20.67 -2.26 -5.71
CA ILE A 200 21.46 -3.30 -6.38
C ILE A 200 22.96 -3.29 -6.01
N ARG A 201 23.42 -2.24 -5.31
CA ARG A 201 24.79 -2.15 -4.80
C ARG A 201 25.05 -3.08 -3.62
N TYR A 202 24.00 -3.63 -3.00
CA TYR A 202 24.11 -4.59 -1.91
C TYR A 202 23.78 -5.98 -2.42
N SER A 203 24.67 -6.92 -2.14
CA SER A 203 24.38 -8.34 -2.17
C SER A 203 23.41 -8.71 -1.05
N ARG A 204 22.77 -9.88 -1.20
CA ARG A 204 21.92 -10.45 -0.16
C ARG A 204 22.68 -10.60 1.16
N GLU A 205 23.90 -11.10 1.09
CA GLU A 205 24.76 -11.36 2.24
C GLU A 205 25.07 -10.08 3.00
N GLU A 206 25.46 -9.00 2.30
CA GLU A 206 25.72 -7.68 2.92
C GLU A 206 24.50 -7.13 3.65
N VAL A 207 23.28 -7.37 3.14
CA VAL A 207 22.06 -6.95 3.83
C VAL A 207 21.92 -7.71 5.15
N TYR A 208 22.07 -9.04 5.16
CA TYR A 208 21.97 -9.81 6.41
C TYR A 208 23.08 -9.43 7.42
N GLU A 209 24.32 -9.29 6.96
CA GLU A 209 25.45 -8.85 7.78
C GLU A 209 25.19 -7.49 8.42
N TYR A 210 24.61 -6.54 7.68
CA TYR A 210 24.22 -5.24 8.23
C TYR A 210 23.24 -5.39 9.41
N PHE A 211 22.25 -6.28 9.32
CA PHE A 211 21.31 -6.51 10.42
C PHE A 211 21.96 -7.22 11.61
N ASP A 212 22.82 -8.20 11.36
CA ASP A 212 23.56 -8.91 12.41
C ASP A 212 24.50 -7.97 13.17
N GLU A 213 25.25 -7.12 12.46
CA GLU A 213 26.22 -6.21 13.05
C GLU A 213 25.56 -5.03 13.78
N GLN A 214 24.54 -4.41 13.18
CA GLN A 214 23.97 -3.17 13.72
C GLN A 214 22.83 -3.41 14.72
N PHE A 215 22.12 -4.54 14.61
CA PHE A 215 20.91 -4.81 15.39
C PHE A 215 20.92 -6.17 16.11
N GLY A 216 22.00 -6.96 15.99
CA GLY A 216 22.08 -8.30 16.58
C GLY A 216 21.16 -9.31 15.88
N GLY A 217 20.79 -9.02 14.63
CA GLY A 217 19.92 -9.83 13.79
C GLY A 217 18.70 -9.06 13.26
N VAL A 218 17.96 -9.71 12.35
CA VAL A 218 16.72 -9.16 11.80
C VAL A 218 15.63 -9.13 12.88
N PRO A 219 14.96 -7.99 13.16
CA PRO A 219 13.88 -7.96 14.13
C PRO A 219 12.76 -8.94 13.79
N ARG A 220 12.13 -9.54 14.81
CA ARG A 220 11.13 -10.61 14.65
C ARG A 220 9.94 -10.24 13.75
N ASN A 221 9.61 -8.95 13.69
CA ASN A 221 8.49 -8.41 12.93
C ASN A 221 8.95 -7.80 11.60
N VAL A 222 10.19 -8.07 11.17
CA VAL A 222 10.75 -7.66 9.88
C VAL A 222 10.99 -8.89 9.01
N VAL A 223 10.54 -8.80 7.75
CA VAL A 223 10.83 -9.76 6.69
C VAL A 223 11.65 -9.03 5.63
N LEU A 224 12.86 -9.50 5.39
CA LEU A 224 13.72 -8.97 4.33
C LEU A 224 13.34 -9.61 2.99
N TRP A 225 12.77 -8.82 2.07
CA TRP A 225 12.55 -9.22 0.69
C TRP A 225 13.74 -8.78 -0.16
N VAL A 226 14.83 -9.53 -0.02
CA VAL A 226 16.05 -9.41 -0.82
C VAL A 226 15.96 -10.33 -2.03
N GLN A 227 16.29 -9.81 -3.22
CA GLN A 227 16.31 -10.56 -4.48
C GLN A 227 17.70 -11.10 -4.77
#